data_AF-A0A5M9GWL9-F1
#
_entry.id   AF-A0A5M9GWL9-F1
#
_cell.length_a   1.000
_cell.length_b   1.000
_cell.length_c   1.000
_cell.angle_alpha   90.00
_cell.angle_beta   90.00
_cell.angle_gamma   90.00
#
_symmetry.space_group_name_H-M   'P 1'
#
loop_
_entity.id
_entity.type
_entity.pdbx_description
1 polymer ?
#
loop_
_entity_poly.entity_id
_entity_poly.type
_entity_poly.pdbx_seq_one_letter_code
_entity_poly.pdbx_strand_id
1 'polypeptide(L)'
;MRIGLVVEGSYPFVSGGVASWVQMIIQQFKEHEFTIFAIVPQIKTEEEYQYEIPNNVKDIIMIPLQSESDSNHIKTNLTTDEVQTLQKWFTFQANDTEALQILGNKQKLGTLHSFFESREFYEIVKESYLYEESSGSFLNYFWMWRSMFTPIIQILQIDFPELDLIHSVSTGYGGLLGAAISAKSDIPFILTEHGIYSREREEEILQSTWIPIEYKKRWVSFFHHLSHQAYEQATDVITLFGRNSAYQKELGAPAHKLKIVPNGVTLSDYKGLRKPKHNSDKLIISAIIRVVPIKDVKTMIYAAKLLLEKDIPFIFYLLGPDTEEPEYAQECRDLIQQLGLKEHVIMTGRVNIKDYLKQTDILVLTSISEGQPLAMLEGMASGLPWVVTDVGSCKELIYGQDEDPYGQCGFVVPPVSPEQVATHLEWYYRHPESIQQFGNNGRNRIEAYYQLSGVVDSYRKLYLERGAKTWQV
;
A
#
# COMPACT_ATOMS: atom_id res chain seq x y z
N MET A 1 0.28 -23.54 -11.99
CA MET A 1 -0.28 -22.36 -12.67
C MET A 1 0.84 -21.36 -12.90
N ARG A 2 0.77 -20.59 -13.98
CA ARG A 2 1.63 -19.46 -14.29
C ARG A 2 0.91 -18.19 -13.86
N ILE A 3 1.45 -17.52 -12.83
CA ILE A 3 0.83 -16.34 -12.23
C ILE A 3 1.67 -15.12 -12.60
N GLY A 4 1.04 -14.15 -13.26
CA GLY A 4 1.61 -12.82 -13.40
C GLY A 4 1.38 -12.03 -12.11
N LEU A 5 2.42 -11.49 -11.50
CA LEU A 5 2.31 -10.61 -10.34
C LEU A 5 2.78 -9.21 -10.73
N VAL A 6 1.86 -8.25 -10.73
CA VAL A 6 2.15 -6.86 -11.08
C VAL A 6 2.47 -6.08 -9.81
N VAL A 7 3.66 -5.48 -9.80
CA VAL A 7 4.19 -4.72 -8.67
C VAL A 7 4.67 -3.36 -9.14
N GLU A 8 4.23 -2.32 -8.44
CA GLU A 8 4.57 -0.94 -8.77
C GLU A 8 5.53 -0.37 -7.72
N GLY A 9 6.68 0.14 -8.16
CA GLY A 9 7.62 0.91 -7.34
C GLY A 9 8.24 0.21 -6.14
N SER A 10 8.08 -1.12 -6.01
CA SER A 10 8.40 -1.84 -4.78
C SER A 10 9.29 -3.06 -5.03
N TYR A 11 8.71 -4.24 -5.23
CA TYR A 11 9.43 -5.50 -5.36
C TYR A 11 10.14 -5.63 -6.73
N PRO A 12 11.38 -6.16 -6.82
CA PRO A 12 12.27 -6.60 -5.73
C PRO A 12 13.25 -5.51 -5.22
N PHE A 13 13.04 -4.24 -5.55
CA PHE A 13 14.05 -3.18 -5.37
C PHE A 13 13.93 -2.37 -4.07
N VAL A 14 12.77 -2.38 -3.41
CA VAL A 14 12.51 -1.55 -2.23
C VAL A 14 12.01 -2.42 -1.09
N SER A 15 12.64 -2.30 0.08
CA SER A 15 12.16 -2.93 1.30
C SER A 15 10.91 -2.23 1.83
N GLY A 16 9.86 -2.97 2.18
CA GLY A 16 8.62 -2.39 2.68
C GLY A 16 7.53 -3.44 2.90
N GLY A 17 6.39 -3.03 3.44
CA GLY A 17 5.28 -3.93 3.76
C GLY A 17 4.75 -4.68 2.54
N VAL A 18 4.48 -3.97 1.43
CA VAL A 18 3.99 -4.57 0.18
C VAL A 18 5.01 -5.52 -0.43
N ALA A 19 6.28 -5.11 -0.54
CA ALA A 19 7.33 -5.97 -1.11
C ALA A 19 7.60 -7.22 -0.24
N SER A 20 7.51 -7.11 1.09
CA SER A 20 7.61 -8.26 1.99
C SER A 20 6.43 -9.20 1.83
N TRP A 21 5.23 -8.66 1.62
CA TRP A 21 4.02 -9.43 1.34
C TRP A 21 4.13 -10.16 -0.01
N VAL A 22 4.64 -9.50 -1.05
CA VAL A 22 4.92 -10.13 -2.36
C VAL A 22 5.89 -11.30 -2.20
N GLN A 23 7.02 -11.09 -1.53
CA GLN A 23 7.99 -12.14 -1.25
C GLN A 23 7.35 -13.31 -0.50
N MET A 24 6.53 -13.01 0.51
CA MET A 24 5.80 -14.01 1.29
C MET A 24 4.86 -14.84 0.40
N ILE A 25 4.06 -14.21 -0.46
CA ILE A 25 3.19 -14.94 -1.40
C ILE A 25 4.03 -15.90 -2.26
N ILE A 26 5.06 -15.40 -2.94
CA ILE A 26 5.88 -16.22 -3.83
C ILE A 26 6.49 -17.43 -3.10
N GLN A 27 6.99 -17.22 -1.87
CA GLN A 27 7.60 -18.27 -1.06
C GLN A 27 6.61 -19.31 -0.52
N GLN A 28 5.34 -18.93 -0.29
CA GLN A 28 4.31 -19.83 0.23
C GLN A 28 3.64 -20.67 -0.87
N PHE A 29 3.66 -20.21 -2.11
CA PHE A 29 3.05 -20.87 -3.27
C PHE A 29 4.10 -21.48 -4.21
N LYS A 30 4.93 -22.38 -3.69
CA LYS A 30 6.03 -23.03 -4.44
C LYS A 30 5.56 -23.93 -5.58
N GLU A 31 4.30 -24.35 -5.53
CA GLU A 31 3.61 -25.11 -6.56
C GLU A 31 3.20 -24.27 -7.78
N HIS A 32 3.41 -22.95 -7.75
CA HIS A 32 3.09 -22.03 -8.85
C HIS A 32 4.35 -21.37 -9.38
N GLU A 33 4.33 -21.07 -10.68
CA GLU A 33 5.37 -20.30 -11.36
C GLU A 33 4.95 -18.83 -11.42
N PHE A 34 5.87 -17.92 -11.13
CA PHE A 34 5.61 -16.49 -11.11
C PHE A 34 6.38 -15.76 -12.20
N THR A 35 5.69 -14.86 -12.90
CA THR A 35 6.31 -13.80 -13.71
C THR A 35 6.02 -12.47 -13.02
N ILE A 36 7.07 -11.72 -12.70
CA ILE A 36 6.93 -10.43 -12.02
C ILE A 36 6.92 -9.32 -13.07
N PHE A 37 5.87 -8.51 -13.10
CA PHE A 37 5.81 -7.28 -13.88
C PHE A 37 6.15 -6.11 -12.96
N ALA A 38 7.40 -5.66 -13.01
CA ALA A 38 7.93 -4.62 -12.14
C ALA A 38 7.86 -3.26 -12.82
N ILE A 39 6.87 -2.43 -12.46
CA ILE A 39 6.74 -1.06 -12.95
C ILE A 39 7.71 -0.17 -12.17
N VAL A 40 8.65 0.44 -12.87
CA VAL A 40 9.78 1.17 -12.29
C VAL A 40 9.92 2.57 -12.92
N PRO A 41 10.44 3.57 -12.19
CA PRO A 41 10.67 4.89 -12.78
C PRO A 41 11.74 4.86 -13.88
N GLN A 42 12.79 4.06 -13.68
CA GLN A 42 13.84 3.75 -14.65
C GLN A 42 14.26 2.29 -14.53
N ILE A 43 14.89 1.74 -15.58
CA ILE A 43 15.44 0.38 -15.56
C ILE A 43 16.51 0.29 -14.47
N LYS A 44 16.45 -0.79 -13.70
CA LYS A 44 17.36 -1.10 -12.60
C LYS A 44 18.13 -2.40 -12.88
N THR A 45 19.22 -2.62 -12.17
CA THR A 45 20.01 -3.86 -12.30
C THR A 45 19.69 -4.85 -11.18
N GLU A 46 20.07 -6.11 -11.37
CA GLU A 46 19.90 -7.16 -10.34
C GLU A 46 20.73 -6.88 -9.07
N GLU A 47 21.81 -6.11 -9.18
CA GLU A 47 22.64 -5.70 -8.04
C GLU A 47 21.86 -4.81 -7.05
N GLU A 48 20.77 -4.19 -7.49
CA GLU A 48 19.91 -3.34 -6.67
C GLU A 48 18.83 -4.14 -5.92
N TYR A 49 18.72 -5.44 -6.13
CA TYR A 49 17.71 -6.28 -5.48
C TYR A 49 17.90 -6.29 -3.96
N GLN A 50 16.80 -6.06 -3.25
CA GLN A 50 16.73 -6.11 -1.78
C GLN A 50 16.23 -7.47 -1.27
N TYR A 51 15.85 -8.38 -2.18
CA TYR A 51 15.32 -9.70 -1.86
C TYR A 51 16.01 -10.77 -2.69
N GLU A 52 16.21 -11.94 -2.07
CA GLU A 52 16.60 -13.15 -2.78
C GLU A 52 15.39 -13.69 -3.57
N ILE A 53 15.54 -13.78 -4.89
CA ILE A 53 14.46 -14.20 -5.79
C ILE A 53 14.23 -15.72 -5.67
N PRO A 54 13.03 -16.17 -5.28
CA PRO A 54 12.72 -17.60 -5.18
C PRO A 54 12.79 -18.34 -6.52
N ASN A 55 13.20 -19.62 -6.51
CA ASN A 55 13.36 -20.45 -7.72
C ASN A 55 12.08 -20.65 -8.55
N ASN A 56 10.91 -20.37 -7.98
CA ASN A 56 9.63 -20.43 -8.68
C ASN A 56 9.26 -19.12 -9.41
N VAL A 57 10.10 -18.07 -9.31
CA VAL A 57 10.05 -16.91 -10.20
C VAL A 57 10.79 -17.25 -11.49
N LYS A 58 10.08 -17.22 -12.62
CA LYS A 58 10.62 -17.55 -13.95
C LYS A 58 11.17 -16.34 -14.67
N ASP A 59 10.56 -15.19 -14.47
CA ASP A 59 10.93 -13.98 -15.18
C ASP A 59 10.57 -12.72 -14.38
N ILE A 60 11.35 -11.67 -14.59
CA ILE A 60 11.12 -10.33 -14.02
C ILE A 60 11.14 -9.33 -15.18
N ILE A 61 9.95 -8.96 -15.65
CA ILE A 61 9.75 -8.01 -16.74
C ILE A 61 9.70 -6.61 -16.14
N MET A 62 10.77 -5.84 -16.35
CA MET A 62 10.85 -4.44 -15.90
C MET A 62 10.17 -3.52 -16.91
N ILE A 63 9.27 -2.68 -16.42
CA ILE A 63 8.48 -1.75 -17.24
C ILE A 63 8.80 -0.33 -16.80
N PRO A 64 9.70 0.39 -17.50
CA PRO A 64 10.03 1.75 -17.15
C PRO A 64 8.89 2.71 -17.52
N LEU A 65 8.49 3.58 -16.59
CA LEU A 65 7.54 4.67 -16.84
C LEU A 65 8.15 5.81 -17.67
N GLN A 66 9.49 5.87 -17.73
CA GLN A 66 10.25 6.79 -18.56
C GLN A 66 11.14 5.96 -19.48
N SER A 67 10.84 5.93 -20.78
CA SER A 67 11.68 5.25 -21.76
C SER A 67 11.89 6.12 -22.98
N GLU A 68 13.06 5.97 -23.62
CA GLU A 68 13.27 6.50 -24.96
C GLU A 68 12.39 5.74 -25.96
N SER A 69 11.96 6.44 -27.01
CA SER A 69 11.04 5.90 -28.01
C SER A 69 11.70 4.80 -28.86
N ASP A 70 10.96 3.74 -29.14
CA ASP A 70 11.28 2.77 -30.19
C ASP A 70 11.64 3.50 -31.49
N SER A 71 12.77 3.14 -32.11
CA SER A 71 13.23 3.71 -33.38
C SER A 71 12.38 3.25 -34.59
N ASN A 72 11.53 2.24 -34.39
CA ASN A 72 10.62 1.73 -35.40
C ASN A 72 9.38 2.63 -35.54
N HIS A 73 9.11 3.09 -36.76
CA HIS A 73 7.97 3.98 -37.03
C HIS A 73 6.76 3.17 -37.53
N ILE A 74 5.86 2.79 -36.62
CA ILE A 74 4.57 2.18 -36.97
C ILE A 74 3.50 3.27 -36.89
N LYS A 75 2.85 3.58 -38.01
CA LYS A 75 1.83 4.63 -38.08
C LYS A 75 0.53 4.21 -37.40
N THR A 76 -0.16 5.19 -36.84
CA THR A 76 -1.54 5.04 -36.36
C THR A 76 -2.47 4.65 -37.51
N ASN A 77 -3.30 3.65 -37.28
CA ASN A 77 -4.33 3.16 -38.20
C ASN A 77 -5.58 2.79 -37.40
N LEU A 78 -6.45 3.78 -37.20
CA LEU A 78 -7.67 3.67 -36.41
C LEU A 78 -8.89 3.96 -37.29
N THR A 79 -9.94 3.17 -37.10
CA THR A 79 -11.28 3.45 -37.64
C THR A 79 -11.97 4.56 -36.85
N THR A 80 -13.04 5.14 -37.40
CA THR A 80 -13.79 6.20 -36.71
C THR A 80 -14.38 5.74 -35.37
N ASP A 81 -14.87 4.50 -35.29
CA ASP A 81 -15.46 3.94 -34.07
C ASP A 81 -14.39 3.70 -32.99
N GLU A 82 -13.19 3.25 -33.39
CA GLU A 82 -12.05 3.10 -32.48
C GLU A 82 -11.58 4.46 -31.95
N VAL A 83 -11.57 5.51 -32.78
CA VAL A 83 -11.25 6.87 -32.32
C VAL A 83 -12.26 7.35 -31.28
N GLN A 84 -13.55 7.11 -31.48
CA GLN A 84 -14.59 7.47 -30.49
C GLN A 84 -14.43 6.68 -29.18
N THR A 85 -14.07 5.41 -29.28
CA THR A 85 -13.81 4.54 -28.11
C THR A 85 -12.62 5.06 -27.31
N LEU A 86 -11.51 5.36 -27.98
CA LEU A 86 -10.34 5.98 -27.35
C LEU A 86 -10.67 7.35 -26.76
N GLN A 87 -11.45 8.17 -27.47
CA GLN A 87 -11.84 9.50 -27.00
C GLN A 87 -12.59 9.41 -25.67
N LYS A 88 -13.60 8.54 -25.56
CA LYS A 88 -14.35 8.33 -24.30
C LYS A 88 -13.43 7.87 -23.18
N TRP A 89 -12.46 7.00 -23.48
CA TRP A 89 -11.51 6.52 -22.48
C TRP A 89 -10.55 7.62 -22.01
N PHE A 90 -9.94 8.36 -22.94
CA PHE A 90 -9.01 9.45 -22.65
C PHE A 90 -9.66 10.65 -21.94
N THR A 91 -10.97 10.80 -22.09
CA THR A 91 -11.78 11.82 -21.41
C THR A 91 -12.47 11.30 -20.15
N PHE A 92 -12.15 10.08 -19.71
CA PHE A 92 -12.66 9.44 -18.48
C PHE A 92 -14.19 9.28 -18.46
N GLN A 93 -14.81 9.18 -19.63
CA GLN A 93 -16.26 9.02 -19.79
C GLN A 93 -16.71 7.56 -19.86
N ALA A 94 -15.80 6.63 -20.14
CA ALA A 94 -16.10 5.21 -20.22
C ALA A 94 -14.94 4.34 -19.76
N ASN A 95 -15.28 3.32 -18.98
CA ASN A 95 -14.36 2.24 -18.64
C ASN A 95 -14.46 1.14 -19.68
N ASP A 96 -13.69 1.25 -20.76
CA ASP A 96 -13.81 0.34 -21.90
C ASP A 96 -12.60 -0.60 -22.05
N THR A 97 -12.88 -1.89 -22.06
CA THR A 97 -11.89 -2.95 -22.31
C THR A 97 -11.40 -2.93 -23.76
N GLU A 98 -12.27 -2.57 -24.71
CA GLU A 98 -11.91 -2.41 -26.12
C GLU A 98 -10.86 -1.29 -26.28
N ALA A 99 -10.99 -0.20 -25.51
CA ALA A 99 -9.98 0.86 -25.50
C ALA A 99 -8.60 0.34 -25.05
N LEU A 100 -8.55 -0.49 -24.00
CA LEU A 100 -7.28 -1.09 -23.55
C LEU A 100 -6.66 -1.99 -24.63
N GLN A 101 -7.49 -2.77 -25.34
CA GLN A 101 -7.04 -3.61 -26.45
C GLN A 101 -6.51 -2.80 -27.63
N ILE A 102 -7.15 -1.68 -27.97
CA ILE A 102 -6.68 -0.77 -29.03
C ILE A 102 -5.35 -0.13 -28.62
N LEU A 103 -5.25 0.40 -27.39
CA LEU A 103 -4.04 1.05 -26.89
C LEU A 103 -2.84 0.11 -26.84
N GLY A 104 -3.06 -1.14 -26.42
CA GLY A 104 -2.03 -2.17 -26.38
C GLY A 104 -1.65 -2.77 -27.74
N ASN A 105 -2.37 -2.44 -28.81
CA ASN A 105 -2.10 -2.98 -30.15
C ASN A 105 -1.21 -2.03 -30.96
N LYS A 106 0.10 -2.32 -31.00
CA LYS A 106 1.10 -1.58 -31.79
C LYS A 106 0.76 -1.47 -33.28
N GLN A 107 0.02 -2.42 -33.86
CA GLN A 107 -0.37 -2.39 -35.28
C GLN A 107 -1.57 -1.47 -35.55
N LYS A 108 -2.38 -1.15 -34.52
CA LYS A 108 -3.48 -0.20 -34.61
C LYS A 108 -3.06 1.19 -34.14
N LEU A 109 -2.64 1.32 -32.88
CA LEU A 109 -2.26 2.61 -32.30
C LEU A 109 -0.96 3.17 -32.92
N GLY A 110 -0.08 2.28 -33.40
CA GLY A 110 1.27 2.63 -33.79
C GLY A 110 2.22 2.72 -32.60
N THR A 111 3.41 3.27 -32.84
CA THR A 111 4.35 3.58 -31.77
C THR A 111 3.93 4.81 -31.00
N LEU A 112 4.38 4.93 -29.75
CA LEU A 112 4.10 6.06 -28.86
C LEU A 112 4.35 7.42 -29.53
N HIS A 113 5.48 7.54 -30.25
CA HIS A 113 5.81 8.72 -31.03
C HIS A 113 4.77 8.99 -32.13
N SER A 114 4.46 7.96 -32.93
CA SER A 114 3.51 8.06 -34.04
C SER A 114 2.11 8.47 -33.58
N PHE A 115 1.65 7.93 -32.44
CA PHE A 115 0.36 8.29 -31.88
C PHE A 115 0.32 9.73 -31.38
N PHE A 116 1.33 10.20 -30.65
CA PHE A 116 1.34 11.57 -30.14
C PHE A 116 1.54 12.65 -31.22
N GLU A 117 2.06 12.27 -32.39
CA GLU A 117 2.11 13.15 -33.57
C GLU A 117 0.88 13.03 -34.48
N SER A 118 -0.03 12.11 -34.18
CA SER A 118 -1.20 11.83 -35.01
C SER A 118 -2.25 12.94 -34.91
N ARG A 119 -3.06 13.05 -35.97
CA ARG A 119 -4.19 13.99 -35.99
C ARG A 119 -5.26 13.56 -34.99
N GLU A 120 -5.44 12.25 -34.82
CA GLU A 120 -6.40 11.64 -33.91
C GLU A 120 -6.12 12.08 -32.46
N PHE A 121 -4.86 11.98 -32.01
CA PHE A 121 -4.48 12.45 -30.67
C PHE A 121 -4.71 13.96 -30.51
N TYR A 122 -4.33 14.77 -31.50
CA TYR A 122 -4.54 16.22 -31.46
C TYR A 122 -6.03 16.59 -31.31
N GLU A 123 -6.92 15.97 -32.10
CA GLU A 123 -8.35 16.26 -32.00
C GLU A 123 -8.95 15.80 -30.65
N ILE A 124 -8.53 14.64 -30.12
CA ILE A 124 -8.96 14.18 -28.78
C ILE A 124 -8.58 15.21 -27.70
N VAL A 125 -7.33 15.67 -27.69
CA VAL A 125 -6.86 16.66 -26.71
C VAL A 125 -7.59 18.00 -26.87
N LYS A 126 -7.79 18.44 -28.11
CA LYS A 126 -8.50 19.68 -28.43
C LYS A 126 -9.96 19.65 -28.00
N GLU A 127 -10.67 18.56 -28.27
CA GLU A 127 -12.05 18.40 -27.85
C GLU A 127 -12.18 18.36 -26.33
N SER A 128 -11.26 17.67 -25.64
CA SER A 128 -11.25 17.68 -24.18
C SER A 128 -10.92 19.05 -23.60
N TYR A 129 -9.99 19.79 -24.19
CA TYR A 129 -9.65 21.14 -23.74
C TYR A 129 -10.86 22.08 -23.80
N LEU A 130 -11.64 21.99 -24.89
CA LEU A 130 -12.86 22.76 -25.06
C LEU A 130 -13.98 22.30 -24.11
N TYR A 131 -14.15 20.98 -23.95
CA TYR A 131 -15.17 20.40 -23.08
C TYR A 131 -14.93 20.72 -21.60
N GLU A 132 -13.68 20.70 -21.14
CA GLU A 132 -13.31 21.00 -19.75
C GLU A 132 -13.28 22.50 -19.44
N GLU A 133 -13.50 23.36 -20.44
CA GLU A 133 -13.37 24.82 -20.32
C GLU A 133 -12.04 25.24 -19.65
N SER A 134 -10.95 24.54 -20.02
CA SER A 134 -9.64 24.72 -19.37
C SER A 134 -9.15 26.16 -19.52
N SER A 135 -8.78 26.79 -18.40
CA SER A 135 -8.29 28.17 -18.35
C SER A 135 -6.79 28.32 -18.66
N GLY A 136 -6.04 27.22 -18.66
CA GLY A 136 -4.61 27.19 -18.96
C GLY A 136 -4.30 27.22 -20.47
N SER A 137 -3.03 27.47 -20.83
CA SER A 137 -2.60 27.43 -22.25
C SER A 137 -2.81 26.04 -22.87
N PHE A 138 -3.41 25.99 -24.06
CA PHE A 138 -3.58 24.75 -24.82
C PHE A 138 -2.25 23.98 -25.00
N LEU A 139 -1.13 24.69 -25.18
CA LEU A 139 0.18 24.05 -25.31
C LEU A 139 0.58 23.29 -24.03
N ASN A 140 0.37 23.90 -22.86
CA ASN A 140 0.68 23.27 -21.57
C ASN A 140 -0.27 22.10 -21.30
N TYR A 141 -1.55 22.26 -21.64
CA TYR A 141 -2.55 21.20 -21.56
C TYR A 141 -2.16 20.00 -22.44
N PHE A 142 -1.71 20.25 -23.67
CA PHE A 142 -1.25 19.23 -24.60
C PHE A 142 -0.03 18.45 -24.05
N TRP A 143 0.97 19.16 -23.51
CA TRP A 143 2.14 18.51 -22.90
C TRP A 143 1.79 17.71 -21.65
N MET A 144 0.89 18.22 -20.81
CA MET A 144 0.35 17.48 -19.67
C MET A 144 -0.32 16.17 -20.13
N TRP A 145 -1.18 16.24 -21.15
CA TRP A 145 -1.83 15.05 -21.72
C TRP A 145 -0.83 14.02 -22.21
N ARG A 146 0.18 14.46 -22.97
CA ARG A 146 1.25 13.58 -23.45
C ARG A 146 1.99 12.93 -22.27
N SER A 147 2.33 13.69 -21.23
CA SER A 147 2.98 13.18 -20.02
C SER A 147 2.12 12.14 -19.29
N MET A 148 0.82 12.42 -19.13
CA MET A 148 -0.14 11.56 -18.46
C MET A 148 -0.32 10.20 -19.14
N PHE A 149 -0.41 10.18 -20.48
CA PHE A 149 -0.73 8.97 -21.23
C PHE A 149 0.49 8.24 -21.81
N THR A 150 1.68 8.83 -21.77
CA THR A 150 2.94 8.15 -22.12
C THR A 150 3.12 6.82 -21.34
N PRO A 151 3.10 6.82 -19.99
CA PRO A 151 3.27 5.58 -19.23
C PRO A 151 2.17 4.56 -19.50
N ILE A 152 0.94 5.03 -19.75
CA ILE A 152 -0.21 4.18 -20.08
C ILE A 152 0.07 3.36 -21.33
N ILE A 153 0.43 4.03 -22.43
CA ILE A 153 0.68 3.34 -23.71
C ILE A 153 1.87 2.39 -23.58
N GLN A 154 2.93 2.80 -22.88
CA GLN A 154 4.11 1.93 -22.66
C GLN A 154 3.74 0.64 -21.94
N ILE A 155 3.00 0.74 -20.84
CA ILE A 155 2.61 -0.42 -20.03
C ILE A 155 1.66 -1.33 -20.81
N LEU A 156 0.75 -0.78 -21.61
CA LEU A 156 -0.22 -1.57 -22.39
C LEU A 156 0.41 -2.29 -23.60
N GLN A 157 1.55 -1.81 -24.11
CA GLN A 157 2.22 -2.34 -25.29
C GLN A 157 3.37 -3.31 -24.99
N ILE A 158 3.50 -3.80 -23.75
CA ILE A 158 4.50 -4.79 -23.40
C ILE A 158 4.17 -6.16 -24.01
N ASP A 159 5.22 -6.93 -24.28
CA ASP A 159 5.10 -8.37 -24.48
C ASP A 159 5.09 -9.09 -23.14
N PHE A 160 4.33 -10.18 -23.04
CA PHE A 160 4.20 -10.96 -21.82
C PHE A 160 4.04 -12.45 -22.14
N PRO A 161 4.51 -13.36 -21.27
CA PRO A 161 4.37 -14.80 -21.47
C PRO A 161 2.91 -15.24 -21.30
N GLU A 162 2.60 -16.47 -21.68
CA GLU A 162 1.28 -17.04 -21.40
C GLU A 162 1.09 -17.24 -19.89
N LEU A 163 -0.04 -16.75 -19.37
CA LEU A 163 -0.40 -16.77 -17.94
C LEU A 163 -1.74 -17.48 -17.75
N ASP A 164 -1.94 -18.05 -16.57
CA ASP A 164 -3.23 -18.62 -16.15
C ASP A 164 -4.02 -17.66 -15.25
N LEU A 165 -3.33 -16.70 -14.60
CA LEU A 165 -3.90 -15.70 -13.70
C LEU A 165 -3.00 -14.46 -13.62
N ILE A 166 -3.60 -13.27 -13.50
CA ILE A 166 -2.86 -12.02 -13.24
C ILE A 166 -3.30 -11.45 -11.89
N HIS A 167 -2.33 -11.02 -11.07
CA HIS A 167 -2.56 -10.46 -9.74
C HIS A 167 -1.82 -9.13 -9.61
N SER A 168 -2.53 -8.03 -9.37
CA SER A 168 -1.94 -6.73 -9.08
C SER A 168 -2.03 -6.37 -7.60
N VAL A 169 -0.98 -5.75 -7.06
CA VAL A 169 -0.91 -5.26 -5.65
C VAL A 169 -1.35 -3.79 -5.48
N SER A 170 -1.80 -3.17 -6.56
CA SER A 170 -2.33 -1.80 -6.61
C SER A 170 -3.29 -1.63 -7.79
N THR A 171 -4.13 -0.60 -7.74
CA THR A 171 -4.81 -0.09 -8.94
C THR A 171 -3.80 0.70 -9.77
N GLY A 172 -3.92 2.02 -9.94
CA GLY A 172 -2.90 2.83 -10.61
C GLY A 172 -2.42 2.24 -11.95
N TYR A 173 -1.11 2.22 -12.15
CA TYR A 173 -0.51 1.62 -13.35
C TYR A 173 -0.55 0.10 -13.31
N GLY A 174 -0.32 -0.51 -12.14
CA GLY A 174 -0.29 -1.97 -11.99
C GLY A 174 -1.63 -2.65 -12.28
N GLY A 175 -2.71 -2.11 -11.74
CA GLY A 175 -4.07 -2.58 -11.94
C GLY A 175 -4.58 -2.34 -13.36
N LEU A 176 -4.14 -1.27 -14.02
CA LEU A 176 -4.42 -1.08 -15.45
C LEU A 176 -3.73 -2.16 -16.30
N LEU A 177 -2.46 -2.47 -16.01
CA LEU A 177 -1.76 -3.57 -16.68
C LEU A 177 -2.48 -4.90 -16.44
N GLY A 178 -2.86 -5.17 -15.19
CA GLY A 178 -3.63 -6.34 -14.80
C GLY A 178 -4.93 -6.47 -15.60
N ALA A 179 -5.68 -5.36 -15.70
CA ALA A 179 -6.90 -5.29 -16.47
C ALA A 179 -6.66 -5.58 -17.96
N ALA A 180 -5.65 -4.96 -18.56
CA ALA A 180 -5.34 -5.14 -19.97
C ALA A 180 -4.87 -6.56 -20.32
N ILE A 181 -4.01 -7.18 -19.50
CA ILE A 181 -3.56 -8.57 -19.69
C ILE A 181 -4.76 -9.52 -19.57
N SER A 182 -5.60 -9.33 -18.56
CA SER A 182 -6.82 -10.11 -18.33
C SER A 182 -7.75 -10.05 -19.54
N ALA A 183 -8.02 -8.84 -20.03
CA ALA A 183 -8.83 -8.61 -21.20
C ALA A 183 -8.26 -9.21 -22.50
N LYS A 184 -6.95 -9.12 -22.69
CA LYS A 184 -6.27 -9.59 -23.91
C LYS A 184 -6.16 -11.11 -23.95
N SER A 185 -6.07 -11.77 -22.80
CA SER A 185 -5.80 -13.21 -22.69
C SER A 185 -6.98 -14.03 -22.19
N ASP A 186 -8.09 -13.37 -21.84
CA ASP A 186 -9.28 -13.97 -21.22
C ASP A 186 -8.93 -14.79 -19.96
N ILE A 187 -8.16 -14.17 -19.05
CA ILE A 187 -7.72 -14.78 -17.79
C ILE A 187 -8.22 -13.99 -16.57
N PRO A 188 -8.44 -14.64 -15.41
CA PRO A 188 -8.88 -13.96 -14.20
C PRO A 188 -7.85 -12.92 -13.71
N PHE A 189 -8.37 -11.80 -13.22
CA PHE A 189 -7.61 -10.73 -12.60
C PHE A 189 -7.95 -10.61 -11.12
N ILE A 190 -6.95 -10.78 -10.25
CA ILE A 190 -7.07 -10.50 -8.82
C ILE A 190 -6.40 -9.16 -8.52
N LEU A 191 -7.08 -8.31 -7.76
CA LEU A 191 -6.54 -7.05 -7.28
C LEU A 191 -6.45 -7.09 -5.76
N THR A 192 -5.28 -6.84 -5.18
CA THR A 192 -5.10 -6.69 -3.73
C THR A 192 -4.56 -5.29 -3.43
N GLU A 193 -5.37 -4.43 -2.81
CA GLU A 193 -4.95 -3.09 -2.42
C GLU A 193 -4.55 -3.04 -0.93
N HIS A 194 -3.26 -2.77 -0.71
CA HIS A 194 -2.70 -2.54 0.64
C HIS A 194 -2.98 -1.14 1.18
N GLY A 195 -3.20 -0.18 0.28
CA GLY A 195 -3.64 1.19 0.51
C GLY A 195 -4.53 1.62 -0.67
N ILE A 196 -5.35 2.65 -0.49
CA ILE A 196 -6.25 3.12 -1.55
C ILE A 196 -5.45 4.05 -2.47
N TYR A 197 -4.94 3.49 -3.57
CA TYR A 197 -3.95 4.15 -4.42
C TYR A 197 -4.44 5.49 -4.97
N SER A 198 -5.70 5.58 -5.42
CA SER A 198 -6.26 6.84 -5.95
C SER A 198 -6.32 7.95 -4.89
N ARG A 199 -6.61 7.61 -3.63
CA ARG A 199 -6.63 8.58 -2.53
C ARG A 199 -5.24 9.07 -2.17
N GLU A 200 -4.27 8.15 -2.11
CA GLU A 200 -2.86 8.51 -1.87
C GLU A 200 -2.36 9.46 -2.97
N ARG A 201 -2.64 9.15 -4.24
CA ARG A 201 -2.30 10.04 -5.36
C ARG A 201 -3.04 11.38 -5.29
N GLU A 202 -4.32 11.39 -4.93
CA GLU A 202 -5.11 12.61 -4.78
C GLU A 202 -4.50 13.54 -3.72
N GLU A 203 -4.15 13.01 -2.55
CA GLU A 203 -3.50 13.78 -1.48
C GLU A 203 -2.15 14.37 -1.95
N GLU A 204 -1.31 13.57 -2.61
CA GLU A 204 -0.03 14.05 -3.18
C GLU A 204 -0.24 15.14 -4.24
N ILE A 205 -1.20 14.96 -5.17
CA ILE A 205 -1.50 15.92 -6.24
C ILE A 205 -1.99 17.24 -5.65
N LEU A 206 -2.91 17.18 -4.68
CA LEU A 206 -3.47 18.38 -4.04
C LEU A 206 -2.39 19.16 -3.30
N GLN A 207 -1.42 18.48 -2.68
CA GLN A 207 -0.30 19.11 -1.96
C GLN A 207 0.86 19.54 -2.86
N SER A 208 0.97 19.00 -4.08
CA SER A 208 2.09 19.30 -4.99
C SER A 208 2.17 20.79 -5.36
N THR A 209 3.40 21.28 -5.50
CA THR A 209 3.70 22.64 -6.00
C THR A 209 4.06 22.66 -7.48
N TRP A 210 4.43 21.51 -8.05
CA TRP A 210 4.85 21.38 -9.44
C TRP A 210 3.69 21.16 -10.43
N ILE A 211 2.49 20.81 -9.97
CA ILE A 211 1.29 20.72 -10.82
C ILE A 211 0.53 22.04 -10.75
N PRO A 212 0.37 22.78 -11.87
CA PRO A 212 -0.48 23.96 -11.93
C PRO A 212 -1.89 23.66 -11.45
N ILE A 213 -2.49 24.60 -10.72
CA ILE A 213 -3.76 24.37 -10.01
C ILE A 213 -4.91 24.02 -10.96
N GLU A 214 -4.91 24.60 -12.17
CA GLU A 214 -5.86 24.34 -13.23
C GLU A 214 -5.85 22.89 -13.72
N TYR A 215 -4.77 22.14 -13.48
CA TYR A 215 -4.59 20.76 -13.95
C TYR A 215 -4.76 19.70 -12.86
N LYS A 216 -4.75 20.10 -11.58
CA LYS A 216 -4.84 19.15 -10.45
C LYS A 216 -6.10 18.29 -10.52
N LYS A 217 -7.26 18.88 -10.84
CA LYS A 217 -8.53 18.15 -10.97
C LYS A 217 -8.43 17.02 -11.98
N ARG A 218 -7.82 17.27 -13.14
CA ARG A 218 -7.68 16.27 -14.20
C ARG A 218 -6.73 15.14 -13.80
N TRP A 219 -5.62 15.45 -13.13
CA TRP A 219 -4.72 14.42 -12.58
C TRP A 219 -5.39 13.53 -11.53
N VAL A 220 -6.22 14.12 -10.66
CA VAL A 220 -7.02 13.36 -9.70
C VAL A 220 -8.00 12.44 -10.46
N SER A 221 -8.79 12.99 -11.39
CA SER A 221 -9.73 12.20 -12.21
C SER A 221 -9.04 11.09 -13.00
N PHE A 222 -7.81 11.32 -13.48
CA PHE A 222 -7.02 10.30 -14.16
C PHE A 222 -6.75 9.08 -13.28
N PHE A 223 -6.23 9.25 -12.05
CA PHE A 223 -5.95 8.11 -11.17
C PHE A 223 -7.22 7.42 -10.65
N HIS A 224 -8.31 8.16 -10.49
CA HIS A 224 -9.63 7.56 -10.22
C HIS A 224 -10.11 6.73 -11.40
N HIS A 225 -9.96 7.21 -12.64
CA HIS A 225 -10.29 6.46 -13.86
C HIS A 225 -9.50 5.14 -13.95
N LEU A 226 -8.20 5.17 -13.69
CA LEU A 226 -7.38 3.94 -13.64
C LEU A 226 -7.87 2.95 -12.57
N SER A 227 -8.31 3.46 -11.43
CA SER A 227 -8.83 2.65 -10.33
C SER A 227 -10.16 2.00 -10.68
N HIS A 228 -11.08 2.76 -11.26
CA HIS A 228 -12.35 2.24 -11.74
C HIS A 228 -12.17 1.15 -12.81
N GLN A 229 -11.27 1.38 -13.78
CA GLN A 229 -10.92 0.38 -14.79
C GLN A 229 -10.44 -0.94 -14.17
N ALA A 230 -9.54 -0.85 -13.19
CA ALA A 230 -9.05 -2.01 -12.47
C ALA A 230 -10.17 -2.74 -11.70
N TYR A 231 -11.06 -2.00 -11.01
CA TYR A 231 -12.19 -2.59 -10.27
C TYR A 231 -13.22 -3.27 -11.16
N GLU A 232 -13.51 -2.70 -12.33
CA GLU A 232 -14.44 -3.27 -13.29
C GLU A 232 -13.91 -4.57 -13.89
N GLN A 233 -12.63 -4.62 -14.23
CA GLN A 233 -12.02 -5.80 -14.84
C GLN A 233 -11.64 -6.88 -13.82
N ALA A 234 -11.31 -6.51 -12.58
CA ALA A 234 -10.94 -7.48 -11.55
C ALA A 234 -12.06 -8.47 -11.28
N THR A 235 -11.73 -9.76 -11.17
CA THR A 235 -12.63 -10.81 -10.73
C THR A 235 -12.88 -10.73 -9.23
N ASP A 236 -11.83 -10.42 -8.46
CA ASP A 236 -11.89 -10.20 -7.02
C ASP A 236 -11.07 -8.94 -6.66
N VAL A 237 -11.63 -8.10 -5.80
CA VAL A 237 -11.01 -6.88 -5.28
C VAL A 237 -10.82 -7.07 -3.78
N ILE A 238 -9.56 -7.14 -3.37
CA ILE A 238 -9.14 -7.54 -2.04
C ILE A 238 -8.55 -6.33 -1.31
N THR A 239 -8.83 -6.22 -0.03
CA THR A 239 -8.12 -5.31 0.86
C THR A 239 -7.93 -5.95 2.25
N LEU A 240 -7.23 -5.25 3.13
CA LEU A 240 -6.75 -5.77 4.40
C LEU A 240 -7.76 -5.60 5.56
N PHE A 241 -8.71 -4.67 5.45
CA PHE A 241 -9.62 -4.30 6.54
C PHE A 241 -10.90 -3.60 6.04
N GLY A 242 -11.91 -3.50 6.92
CA GLY A 242 -13.27 -3.07 6.56
C GLY A 242 -13.35 -1.64 6.02
N ARG A 243 -12.67 -0.69 6.68
CA ARG A 243 -12.65 0.72 6.26
C ARG A 243 -12.14 0.91 4.81
N ASN A 244 -11.10 0.18 4.40
CA ASN A 244 -10.64 0.23 3.00
C ASN A 244 -11.67 -0.39 2.05
N SER A 245 -12.35 -1.47 2.46
CA SER A 245 -13.37 -2.10 1.62
C SER A 245 -14.55 -1.15 1.38
N ALA A 246 -14.94 -0.37 2.40
CA ALA A 246 -15.90 0.71 2.26
C ALA A 246 -15.43 1.79 1.27
N TYR A 247 -14.17 2.22 1.35
CA TYR A 247 -13.61 3.17 0.39
C TYR A 247 -13.56 2.62 -1.04
N GLN A 248 -13.14 1.37 -1.24
CA GLN A 248 -13.17 0.72 -2.55
C GLN A 248 -14.59 0.75 -3.14
N LYS A 249 -15.60 0.45 -2.32
CA LYS A 249 -17.01 0.51 -2.72
C LYS A 249 -17.47 1.93 -3.09
N GLU A 250 -17.07 2.93 -2.31
CA GLU A 250 -17.36 4.35 -2.58
C GLU A 250 -16.71 4.81 -3.89
N LEU A 251 -15.51 4.30 -4.19
CA LEU A 251 -14.76 4.49 -5.43
C LEU A 251 -15.25 3.58 -6.57
N GLY A 252 -16.42 2.97 -6.45
CA GLY A 252 -17.08 2.23 -7.54
C GLY A 252 -16.69 0.76 -7.69
N ALA A 253 -15.96 0.17 -6.75
CA ALA A 253 -15.72 -1.27 -6.77
C ALA A 253 -17.03 -2.05 -6.57
N PRO A 254 -17.37 -3.02 -7.44
CA PRO A 254 -18.61 -3.79 -7.30
C PRO A 254 -18.64 -4.59 -6.00
N ALA A 255 -19.68 -4.40 -5.18
CA ALA A 255 -19.76 -4.97 -3.83
C ALA A 255 -19.62 -6.50 -3.77
N HIS A 256 -20.08 -7.22 -4.81
CA HIS A 256 -19.99 -8.69 -4.89
C HIS A 256 -18.56 -9.21 -5.17
N LYS A 257 -17.64 -8.33 -5.59
CA LYS A 257 -16.22 -8.64 -5.84
C LYS A 257 -15.32 -8.34 -4.64
N LEU A 258 -15.83 -7.58 -3.66
CA LEU A 258 -15.07 -7.13 -2.51
C LEU A 258 -14.80 -8.28 -1.54
N LYS A 259 -13.54 -8.43 -1.14
CA LYS A 259 -13.08 -9.42 -0.16
C LYS A 259 -12.10 -8.78 0.80
N ILE A 260 -12.12 -9.24 2.05
CA ILE A 260 -11.14 -8.82 3.06
C ILE A 260 -10.24 -10.01 3.35
N VAL A 261 -8.95 -9.85 3.07
CA VAL A 261 -7.91 -10.80 3.46
C VAL A 261 -6.84 -9.99 4.20
N PRO A 262 -6.77 -10.07 5.54
CA PRO A 262 -5.83 -9.28 6.29
C PRO A 262 -4.40 -9.78 6.09
N ASN A 263 -3.43 -9.00 6.56
CA ASN A 263 -2.09 -9.47 6.85
C ASN A 263 -2.12 -10.43 8.04
N GLY A 264 -1.13 -11.31 8.11
CA GLY A 264 -1.02 -12.29 9.17
C GLY A 264 0.39 -12.42 9.70
N VAL A 265 0.48 -12.90 10.93
CA VAL A 265 1.74 -13.22 11.60
C VAL A 265 1.73 -14.66 12.09
N THR A 266 2.92 -15.24 12.30
CA THR A 266 3.05 -16.59 12.84
C THR A 266 3.09 -16.53 14.36
N LEU A 267 2.00 -16.88 15.03
CA LEU A 267 1.88 -16.75 16.50
C LEU A 267 2.97 -17.48 17.30
N SER A 268 3.48 -18.61 16.78
CA SER A 268 4.54 -19.39 17.44
C SER A 268 5.85 -18.60 17.58
N ASP A 269 6.11 -17.65 16.70
CA ASP A 269 7.34 -16.85 16.69
C ASP A 269 7.42 -15.88 17.88
N TYR A 270 6.29 -15.66 18.54
CA TYR A 270 6.10 -14.76 19.69
C TYR A 270 5.68 -15.51 20.96
N LYS A 271 5.77 -16.85 20.96
CA LYS A 271 5.44 -17.67 22.13
C LYS A 271 6.47 -17.47 23.24
N GLY A 272 6.01 -17.24 24.47
CA GLY A 272 6.88 -17.15 25.65
C GLY A 272 7.74 -15.88 25.73
N LEU A 273 7.51 -14.89 24.86
CA LEU A 273 8.18 -13.59 24.96
C LEU A 273 7.71 -12.82 26.20
N ARG A 274 6.42 -12.88 26.52
CA ARG A 274 5.87 -12.19 27.68
C ARG A 274 6.20 -12.95 28.96
N LYS A 275 6.95 -12.32 29.86
CA LYS A 275 7.05 -12.72 31.26
C LYS A 275 6.01 -11.91 32.07
N PRO A 276 5.45 -12.46 33.16
CA PRO A 276 4.69 -11.67 34.12
C PRO A 276 5.52 -10.47 34.55
N LYS A 277 4.86 -9.31 34.70
CA LYS A 277 5.49 -8.01 34.96
C LYS A 277 6.66 -8.15 35.94
N HIS A 278 7.85 -7.72 35.54
CA HIS A 278 8.91 -7.50 36.53
C HIS A 278 8.39 -6.46 37.53
N ASN A 279 8.62 -6.67 38.83
CA ASN A 279 8.37 -5.69 39.91
C ASN A 279 9.25 -4.43 39.72
N SER A 280 9.08 -3.73 38.60
CA SER A 280 9.69 -2.45 38.28
C SER A 280 8.66 -1.37 38.57
N ASP A 281 9.06 -0.37 39.34
CA ASP A 281 8.27 0.83 39.58
C ASP A 281 8.10 1.67 38.30
N LYS A 282 8.90 1.41 37.25
CA LYS A 282 8.86 2.13 35.97
C LYS A 282 7.96 1.43 34.96
N LEU A 283 7.21 2.24 34.20
CA LEU A 283 6.49 1.82 33.00
C LEU A 283 7.45 1.70 31.80
N ILE A 284 7.48 0.54 31.14
CA ILE A 284 8.33 0.32 29.97
C ILE A 284 7.49 0.45 28.70
N ILE A 285 7.70 1.54 27.95
CA ILE A 285 6.98 1.86 26.72
C ILE A 285 7.89 1.55 25.55
N SER A 286 7.34 1.06 24.43
CA SER A 286 8.12 0.89 23.20
C SER A 286 7.31 1.25 21.96
N ALA A 287 8.01 1.70 20.92
CA ALA A 287 7.42 1.91 19.59
C ALA A 287 8.29 1.19 18.56
N ILE A 288 7.70 0.35 17.71
CA ILE A 288 8.40 -0.35 16.64
C ILE A 288 8.19 0.44 15.35
N ILE A 289 9.10 1.36 15.05
CA ILE A 289 8.93 2.33 13.97
C ILE A 289 10.27 2.74 13.36
N ARG A 290 10.25 3.06 12.06
CA ARG A 290 11.31 3.84 11.43
C ARG A 290 11.15 5.31 11.81
N VAL A 291 12.25 6.02 12.00
CA VAL A 291 12.24 7.43 12.40
C VAL A 291 12.09 8.32 11.16
N VAL A 292 10.85 8.47 10.70
CA VAL A 292 10.49 9.24 9.50
C VAL A 292 9.25 10.10 9.78
N PRO A 293 9.03 11.22 9.06
CA PRO A 293 7.94 12.17 9.35
C PRO A 293 6.54 11.53 9.41
N ILE A 294 6.23 10.59 8.50
CA ILE A 294 4.92 9.94 8.44
C ILE A 294 4.59 9.09 9.70
N LYS A 295 5.61 8.71 10.49
CA LYS A 295 5.44 7.99 11.76
C LYS A 295 5.23 8.90 12.97
N ASP A 296 5.35 10.22 12.78
CA ASP A 296 5.15 11.26 13.79
C ASP A 296 5.75 10.91 15.18
N VAL A 297 7.06 10.70 15.18
CA VAL A 297 7.86 10.40 16.37
C VAL A 297 7.81 11.56 17.37
N LYS A 298 7.66 12.79 16.88
CA LYS A 298 7.57 14.00 17.71
C LYS A 298 6.39 13.95 18.67
N THR A 299 5.23 13.44 18.26
CA THR A 299 4.08 13.23 19.17
C THR A 299 4.42 12.28 20.33
N MET A 300 5.19 11.21 20.09
CA MET A 300 5.65 10.32 21.17
C MET A 300 6.58 11.05 22.16
N ILE A 301 7.49 11.89 21.65
CA ILE A 301 8.43 12.66 22.47
C ILE A 301 7.69 13.69 23.33
N TYR A 302 6.73 14.41 22.76
CA TYR A 302 5.89 15.34 23.52
C TYR A 302 5.04 14.62 24.57
N ALA A 303 4.49 13.44 24.26
CA ALA A 303 3.77 12.63 25.25
C ALA A 303 4.69 12.20 26.40
N ALA A 304 5.94 11.82 26.12
CA ALA A 304 6.93 11.50 27.13
C ALA A 304 7.25 12.70 28.05
N LYS A 305 7.30 13.92 27.50
CA LYS A 305 7.45 15.15 28.29
C LYS A 305 6.28 15.35 29.26
N LEU A 306 5.05 15.11 28.81
CA LEU A 306 3.86 15.21 29.67
C LEU A 306 3.85 14.16 30.79
N LEU A 307 4.33 12.93 30.52
CA LEU A 307 4.49 11.91 31.55
C LEU A 307 5.53 12.32 32.60
N LEU A 308 6.65 12.92 32.17
CA LEU A 308 7.69 13.43 33.07
C LEU A 308 7.15 14.54 33.99
N GLU A 309 6.35 15.46 33.45
CA GLU A 309 5.73 16.55 34.23
C GLU A 309 4.69 16.06 35.25
N LYS A 310 4.16 14.87 35.04
CA LYS A 310 3.20 14.19 35.95
C LYS A 310 3.89 13.25 36.94
N ASP A 311 5.23 13.29 37.02
CA ASP A 311 6.04 12.43 37.87
C ASP A 311 5.79 10.93 37.64
N ILE A 312 5.43 10.54 36.42
CA ILE A 312 5.26 9.12 36.07
C ILE A 312 6.66 8.53 35.81
N PRO A 313 7.08 7.48 36.53
CA PRO A 313 8.34 6.81 36.24
C PRO A 313 8.22 5.95 34.98
N PHE A 314 8.98 6.27 33.93
CA PHE A 314 8.95 5.50 32.67
C PHE A 314 10.31 5.42 31.97
N ILE A 315 10.42 4.46 31.04
CA ILE A 315 11.41 4.41 29.97
C ILE A 315 10.67 4.15 28.66
N PHE A 316 11.01 4.88 27.60
CA PHE A 316 10.39 4.78 26.28
C PHE A 316 11.46 4.46 25.23
N TYR A 317 11.39 3.27 24.66
CA TYR A 317 12.26 2.84 23.56
C TYR A 317 11.63 3.11 22.19
N LEU A 318 12.36 3.81 21.32
CA LEU A 318 12.03 3.95 19.91
C LEU A 318 12.88 2.93 19.12
N LEU A 319 12.23 1.83 18.73
CA LEU A 319 12.82 0.64 18.14
C LEU A 319 12.73 0.66 16.62
N GLY A 320 13.82 1.04 15.95
CA GLY A 320 13.92 0.96 14.50
C GLY A 320 14.95 1.92 13.92
N PRO A 321 15.22 1.82 12.61
CA PRO A 321 16.26 2.60 11.96
C PRO A 321 15.89 4.08 11.91
N ASP A 322 16.91 4.92 12.01
CA ASP A 322 16.85 6.38 11.97
C ASP A 322 17.74 6.97 10.87
N THR A 323 18.10 6.14 9.89
CA THR A 323 19.03 6.46 8.81
C THR A 323 18.33 6.83 7.50
N GLU A 324 17.02 6.59 7.36
CA GLU A 324 16.27 6.91 6.14
C GLU A 324 16.07 8.42 5.96
N GLU A 325 15.76 9.13 7.05
CA GLU A 325 15.55 10.59 7.07
C GLU A 325 16.44 11.20 8.16
N PRO A 326 17.76 11.33 7.92
CA PRO A 326 18.73 11.72 8.96
C PRO A 326 18.43 13.07 9.60
N GLU A 327 17.87 14.00 8.83
CA GLU A 327 17.49 15.34 9.27
C GLU A 327 16.34 15.28 10.29
N TYR A 328 15.26 14.56 9.96
CA TYR A 328 14.14 14.36 10.88
C TYR A 328 14.57 13.58 12.14
N ALA A 329 15.44 12.58 11.99
CA ALA A 329 16.00 11.86 13.13
C ALA A 329 16.83 12.79 14.04
N GLN A 330 17.59 13.71 13.47
CA GLN A 330 18.34 14.71 14.23
C GLN A 330 17.42 15.68 14.97
N GLU A 331 16.36 16.17 14.31
CA GLU A 331 15.34 17.00 14.97
C GLU A 331 14.71 16.28 16.18
N CYS A 332 14.45 14.98 16.08
CA CYS A 332 13.93 14.18 17.18
C CYS A 332 14.93 14.10 18.35
N ARG A 333 16.23 13.89 18.08
CA ARG A 333 17.29 13.88 19.10
C ARG A 333 17.41 15.23 19.80
N ASP A 334 17.38 16.32 19.04
CA ASP A 334 17.46 17.67 19.58
C ASP A 334 16.24 17.98 20.46
N LEU A 335 15.04 17.54 20.05
CA LEU A 335 13.82 17.67 20.84
C LEU A 335 13.91 16.89 22.17
N ILE A 336 14.38 15.64 22.14
CA ILE A 336 14.61 14.83 23.37
C ILE A 336 15.57 15.56 24.31
N GLN A 337 16.64 16.15 23.78
CA GLN A 337 17.61 16.91 24.57
C GLN A 337 16.99 18.17 25.17
N GLN A 338 16.30 18.98 24.37
CA GLN A 338 15.71 20.26 24.80
C GLN A 338 14.63 20.06 25.86
N LEU A 339 13.89 18.96 25.79
CA LEU A 339 12.82 18.63 26.75
C LEU A 339 13.33 17.91 28.01
N GLY A 340 14.65 17.65 28.12
CA GLY A 340 15.25 16.99 29.29
C GLY A 340 14.95 15.48 29.36
N LEU A 341 14.70 14.83 28.24
CA LEU A 341 14.22 13.44 28.16
C LEU A 341 15.31 12.40 27.90
N LYS A 342 16.60 12.77 27.94
CA LYS A 342 17.72 11.88 27.54
C LYS A 342 17.76 10.54 28.29
N GLU A 343 17.40 10.53 29.58
CA GLU A 343 17.38 9.32 30.41
C GLU A 343 16.07 8.53 30.29
N HIS A 344 15.08 9.07 29.58
CA HIS A 344 13.72 8.55 29.49
C HIS A 344 13.36 8.04 28.10
N VAL A 345 13.82 8.70 27.03
CA VAL A 345 13.51 8.35 25.64
C VAL A 345 14.77 7.90 24.92
N ILE A 346 14.80 6.64 24.49
CA ILE A 346 16.00 6.00 23.92
C ILE A 346 15.70 5.61 22.48
N MET A 347 16.36 6.27 21.54
CA MET A 347 16.38 5.86 20.12
C MET A 347 17.43 4.76 19.95
N THR A 348 16.99 3.53 19.70
CA THR A 348 17.89 2.37 19.70
C THR A 348 18.57 2.12 18.35
N GLY A 349 18.07 2.73 17.27
CA GLY A 349 18.38 2.30 15.92
C GLY A 349 17.81 0.90 15.64
N ARG A 350 18.35 0.22 14.62
CA ARG A 350 17.94 -1.13 14.24
C ARG A 350 18.37 -2.14 15.30
N VAL A 351 17.40 -2.84 15.88
CA VAL A 351 17.61 -3.85 16.93
C VAL A 351 16.78 -5.10 16.71
N ASN A 352 17.08 -6.18 17.42
CA ASN A 352 16.19 -7.33 17.52
C ASN A 352 14.99 -6.97 18.41
N ILE A 353 13.85 -6.70 17.78
CA ILE A 353 12.63 -6.26 18.48
C ILE A 353 12.20 -7.24 19.58
N LYS A 354 12.39 -8.56 19.37
CA LYS A 354 11.95 -9.60 20.32
C LYS A 354 12.65 -9.49 21.68
N ASP A 355 13.85 -8.91 21.74
CA ASP A 355 14.56 -8.72 22.99
C ASP A 355 13.97 -7.58 23.83
N TYR A 356 13.41 -6.57 23.18
CA TYR A 356 12.71 -5.47 23.84
C TYR A 356 11.27 -5.84 24.19
N LEU A 357 10.55 -6.55 23.31
CA LEU A 357 9.16 -6.96 23.57
C LEU A 357 8.99 -7.81 24.83
N LYS A 358 10.04 -8.51 25.28
CA LYS A 358 10.03 -9.29 26.53
C LYS A 358 9.88 -8.43 27.79
N GLN A 359 10.34 -7.18 27.73
CA GLN A 359 10.36 -6.24 28.85
C GLN A 359 9.38 -5.07 28.67
N THR A 360 8.86 -4.86 27.45
CA THR A 360 7.85 -3.84 27.17
C THR A 360 6.55 -4.13 27.93
N ASP A 361 5.97 -3.09 28.54
CA ASP A 361 4.64 -3.11 29.10
C ASP A 361 3.59 -2.71 28.05
N ILE A 362 3.86 -1.64 27.29
CA ILE A 362 2.90 -1.04 26.35
C ILE A 362 3.59 -0.66 25.05
N LEU A 363 2.89 -0.88 23.93
CA LEU A 363 3.33 -0.41 22.62
C LEU A 363 2.58 0.85 22.16
N VAL A 364 3.29 1.73 21.45
CA VAL A 364 2.76 3.00 20.95
C VAL A 364 3.02 3.14 19.45
N LEU A 365 2.02 3.65 18.71
CA LEU A 365 2.12 3.98 17.30
C LEU A 365 1.38 5.30 17.00
N THR A 366 2.09 6.36 16.65
CA THR A 366 1.52 7.71 16.44
C THR A 366 1.44 8.13 14.98
N SER A 367 1.51 7.18 14.06
CA SER A 367 1.61 7.44 12.62
C SER A 367 0.47 8.31 12.09
N ILE A 368 0.79 9.14 11.08
CA ILE A 368 -0.15 10.00 10.37
C ILE A 368 -0.92 9.20 9.31
N SER A 369 -0.28 8.19 8.71
CA SER A 369 -0.91 7.27 7.76
C SER A 369 -0.38 5.85 7.96
N GLU A 370 -1.29 4.88 7.86
CA GLU A 370 -1.04 3.44 7.92
C GLU A 370 -2.09 2.69 7.09
N GLY A 371 -1.72 1.52 6.55
CA GLY A 371 -2.67 0.51 6.10
C GLY A 371 -3.04 -0.44 7.23
N GLN A 372 -2.44 -1.63 7.23
CA GLN A 372 -2.48 -2.54 8.37
C GLN A 372 -1.07 -2.77 8.92
N PRO A 373 -0.69 -2.08 10.01
CA PRO A 373 0.67 -2.14 10.54
C PRO A 373 1.04 -3.55 10.98
N LEU A 374 2.02 -4.18 10.32
CA LEU A 374 2.55 -5.48 10.75
C LEU A 374 3.07 -5.41 12.19
N ALA A 375 3.73 -4.31 12.57
CA ALA A 375 4.20 -4.07 13.94
C ALA A 375 3.07 -4.21 14.99
N MET A 376 1.83 -3.80 14.64
CA MET A 376 0.67 -4.01 15.51
C MET A 376 0.35 -5.49 15.69
N LEU A 377 0.29 -6.23 14.59
CA LEU A 377 0.03 -7.67 14.63
C LEU A 377 1.11 -8.42 15.44
N GLU A 378 2.38 -8.07 15.27
CA GLU A 378 3.51 -8.66 16.00
C GLU A 378 3.44 -8.37 17.52
N GLY A 379 3.12 -7.14 17.91
CA GLY A 379 2.97 -6.79 19.32
C GLY A 379 1.72 -7.39 19.96
N MET A 380 0.60 -7.45 19.23
CA MET A 380 -0.59 -8.18 19.67
C MET A 380 -0.31 -9.69 19.81
N ALA A 381 0.44 -10.30 18.88
CA ALA A 381 0.89 -11.69 18.99
C ALA A 381 1.78 -11.91 20.23
N SER A 382 2.58 -10.90 20.59
CA SER A 382 3.39 -10.88 21.81
C SER A 382 2.56 -10.70 23.09
N GLY A 383 1.26 -10.41 22.96
CA GLY A 383 0.35 -10.19 24.08
C GLY A 383 0.57 -8.85 24.77
N LEU A 384 0.90 -7.81 24.00
CA LEU A 384 1.11 -6.45 24.50
C LEU A 384 -0.07 -5.54 24.13
N PRO A 385 -0.52 -4.68 25.06
CA PRO A 385 -1.53 -3.66 24.78
C PRO A 385 -0.93 -2.48 24.00
N TRP A 386 -1.82 -1.64 23.49
CA TRP A 386 -1.46 -0.58 22.56
C TRP A 386 -2.07 0.78 22.91
N VAL A 387 -1.39 1.85 22.48
CA VAL A 387 -1.95 3.20 22.27
C VAL A 387 -1.61 3.61 20.84
N VAL A 388 -2.61 3.82 19.99
CA VAL A 388 -2.40 4.06 18.56
C VAL A 388 -3.24 5.20 18.01
N THR A 389 -2.81 5.82 16.92
CA THR A 389 -3.61 6.81 16.19
C THR A 389 -4.73 6.17 15.38
N ASP A 390 -5.85 6.89 15.17
CA ASP A 390 -6.99 6.44 14.35
C ASP A 390 -6.69 6.53 12.84
N VAL A 391 -5.77 5.69 12.37
CA VAL A 391 -5.35 5.60 10.96
C VAL A 391 -5.43 4.16 10.48
N GLY A 392 -5.70 3.95 9.18
CA GLY A 392 -5.80 2.61 8.60
C GLY A 392 -6.74 1.68 9.36
N SER A 393 -6.24 0.48 9.67
CA SER A 393 -6.94 -0.55 10.45
C SER A 393 -6.73 -0.46 11.97
N CYS A 394 -5.99 0.53 12.48
CA CYS A 394 -5.63 0.61 13.89
C CYS A 394 -6.86 0.49 14.81
N LYS A 395 -7.95 1.19 14.48
CA LYS A 395 -9.19 1.13 15.26
C LYS A 395 -9.85 -0.25 15.26
N GLU A 396 -9.91 -0.91 14.11
CA GLU A 396 -10.46 -2.27 13.97
C GLU A 396 -9.61 -3.28 14.74
N LEU A 397 -8.28 -3.15 14.71
CA LEU A 397 -7.38 -4.02 15.46
C LEU A 397 -7.52 -3.86 16.98
N ILE A 398 -7.72 -2.62 17.44
CA ILE A 398 -7.82 -2.30 18.87
C ILE A 398 -9.16 -2.73 19.46
N TYR A 399 -10.26 -2.32 18.85
CA TYR A 399 -11.59 -2.54 19.40
C TYR A 399 -12.26 -3.82 18.90
N GLY A 400 -11.70 -4.48 17.88
CA GLY A 400 -12.32 -5.61 17.22
C GLY A 400 -13.29 -5.16 16.11
N GLN A 401 -13.76 -6.14 15.34
CA GLN A 401 -14.86 -5.95 14.40
C GLN A 401 -16.20 -6.30 15.06
N ASP A 402 -17.29 -6.09 14.35
CA ASP A 402 -18.62 -6.50 14.80
C ASP A 402 -18.58 -7.99 15.16
N GLU A 403 -19.19 -8.36 16.29
CA GLU A 403 -19.25 -9.73 16.84
C GLU A 403 -17.94 -10.29 17.44
N ASP A 404 -16.87 -9.50 17.55
CA ASP A 404 -15.63 -9.91 18.23
C ASP A 404 -15.84 -10.10 19.76
N PRO A 405 -15.58 -11.29 20.33
CA PRO A 405 -15.84 -11.58 21.74
C PRO A 405 -14.71 -11.15 22.69
N TYR A 406 -13.55 -10.72 22.20
CA TYR A 406 -12.34 -10.51 23.01
C TYR A 406 -12.30 -9.15 23.70
N GLY A 407 -13.08 -8.17 23.24
CA GLY A 407 -13.07 -6.79 23.77
C GLY A 407 -11.80 -6.00 23.37
N GLN A 408 -11.63 -4.80 23.91
CA GLN A 408 -10.53 -3.92 23.47
C GLN A 408 -9.15 -4.45 23.88
N CYS A 409 -8.14 -4.23 23.03
CA CYS A 409 -6.74 -4.55 23.30
C CYS A 409 -5.84 -3.30 23.40
N GLY A 410 -6.45 -2.13 23.57
CA GLY A 410 -5.73 -0.88 23.73
C GLY A 410 -6.61 0.36 23.62
N PHE A 411 -5.99 1.49 23.30
CA PHE A 411 -6.67 2.76 23.08
C PHE A 411 -6.33 3.35 21.71
N VAL A 412 -7.32 4.03 21.13
CA VAL A 412 -7.19 4.78 19.89
C VAL A 412 -7.28 6.27 20.19
N VAL A 413 -6.33 7.06 19.68
CA VAL A 413 -6.25 8.51 19.85
C VAL A 413 -6.28 9.24 18.50
N PRO A 414 -6.64 10.53 18.46
CA PRO A 414 -6.47 11.34 17.25
C PRO A 414 -4.98 11.47 16.85
N PRO A 415 -4.65 11.53 15.54
CA PRO A 415 -3.32 11.91 15.07
C PRO A 415 -2.87 13.26 15.66
N VAL A 416 -1.55 13.41 15.87
CA VAL A 416 -0.93 14.66 16.34
C VAL A 416 -1.50 15.15 17.68
N SER A 417 -1.80 14.22 18.60
CA SER A 417 -2.37 14.53 19.93
C SER A 417 -1.53 13.93 21.07
N PRO A 418 -0.39 14.55 21.43
CA PRO A 418 0.48 14.05 22.49
C PRO A 418 -0.20 13.99 23.86
N GLU A 419 -1.17 14.85 24.13
CA GLU A 419 -1.94 14.89 25.38
C GLU A 419 -2.77 13.63 25.56
N GLN A 420 -3.41 13.14 24.50
CA GLN A 420 -4.22 11.92 24.53
C GLN A 420 -3.34 10.68 24.67
N VAL A 421 -2.19 10.65 23.98
CA VAL A 421 -1.19 9.58 24.15
C VAL A 421 -0.72 9.53 25.61
N ALA A 422 -0.30 10.66 26.18
CA ALA A 422 0.16 10.74 27.56
C ALA A 422 -0.94 10.34 28.56
N THR A 423 -2.18 10.76 28.32
CA THR A 423 -3.33 10.41 29.18
C THR A 423 -3.55 8.90 29.25
N HIS A 424 -3.48 8.19 28.11
CA HIS A 424 -3.66 6.73 28.11
C HIS A 424 -2.45 5.97 28.66
N LEU A 425 -1.23 6.48 28.45
CA LEU A 425 -0.03 5.92 29.08
C LEU A 425 -0.06 6.08 30.61
N GLU A 426 -0.47 7.25 31.10
CA GLU A 426 -0.73 7.48 32.52
C GLU A 426 -1.82 6.53 33.04
N TRP A 427 -2.90 6.33 32.27
CA TRP A 427 -3.97 5.43 32.66
C TRP A 427 -3.49 4.00 32.87
N TYR A 428 -2.65 3.46 31.96
CA TYR A 428 -2.07 2.12 32.14
C TYR A 428 -1.13 2.04 33.34
N TYR A 429 -0.36 3.09 33.62
CA TYR A 429 0.46 3.15 34.83
C TYR A 429 -0.39 3.00 36.09
N ARG A 430 -1.57 3.63 36.12
CA ARG A 430 -2.51 3.59 37.24
C ARG A 430 -3.38 2.31 37.28
N HIS A 431 -3.50 1.59 36.18
CA HIS A 431 -4.32 0.37 36.03
C HIS A 431 -3.47 -0.79 35.45
N PRO A 432 -2.41 -1.24 36.14
CA PRO A 432 -1.46 -2.21 35.59
C PRO A 432 -2.08 -3.58 35.24
N GLU A 433 -3.21 -3.96 35.84
CA GLU A 433 -3.97 -5.18 35.53
C GLU A 433 -4.49 -5.19 34.08
N SER A 434 -4.83 -4.01 33.55
CA SER A 434 -5.33 -3.86 32.19
C SER A 434 -4.28 -4.25 31.14
N ILE A 435 -2.99 -4.12 31.46
CA ILE A 435 -1.89 -4.51 30.58
C ILE A 435 -1.96 -6.01 30.27
N GLN A 436 -2.31 -6.83 31.27
CA GLN A 436 -2.49 -8.26 31.07
C GLN A 436 -3.75 -8.57 30.29
N GLN A 437 -4.87 -7.98 30.69
CA GLN A 437 -6.16 -8.18 30.06
C GLN A 437 -6.13 -7.80 28.58
N PHE A 438 -5.74 -6.56 28.25
CA PHE A 438 -5.76 -6.05 26.88
C PHE A 438 -4.73 -6.77 26.00
N GLY A 439 -3.56 -7.11 26.56
CA GLY A 439 -2.58 -7.95 25.88
C GLY A 439 -3.14 -9.32 25.50
N ASN A 440 -3.88 -9.98 26.41
CA ASN A 440 -4.52 -11.27 26.12
C ASN A 440 -5.63 -11.13 25.07
N ASN A 441 -6.44 -10.07 25.14
CA ASN A 441 -7.46 -9.79 24.14
C ASN A 441 -6.86 -9.67 22.74
N GLY A 442 -5.78 -8.89 22.61
CA GLY A 442 -5.05 -8.74 21.35
C GLY A 442 -4.47 -10.06 20.85
N ARG A 443 -3.87 -10.86 21.73
CA ARG A 443 -3.31 -12.16 21.37
C ARG A 443 -4.36 -13.15 20.88
N ASN A 444 -5.50 -13.24 21.57
CA ASN A 444 -6.60 -14.12 21.18
C ASN A 444 -7.20 -13.70 19.83
N ARG A 445 -7.29 -12.38 19.58
CA ARG A 445 -7.69 -11.83 18.28
C ARG A 445 -6.73 -12.23 17.17
N ILE A 446 -5.41 -12.15 17.39
CA ILE A 446 -4.43 -12.63 16.40
C ILE A 446 -4.58 -14.12 16.15
N GLU A 447 -4.75 -14.91 17.19
CA GLU A 447 -4.91 -16.35 17.09
C GLU A 447 -6.13 -16.75 16.23
N ALA A 448 -7.23 -16.01 16.36
CA ALA A 448 -8.48 -16.29 15.66
C ALA A 448 -8.50 -15.78 14.21
N TYR A 449 -7.95 -14.59 13.93
CA TYR A 449 -8.24 -13.89 12.66
C TYR A 449 -7.01 -13.45 11.85
N TYR A 450 -5.83 -13.34 12.46
CA TYR A 450 -4.64 -12.74 11.83
C TYR A 450 -3.44 -13.70 11.79
N GLN A 451 -3.72 -15.00 11.69
CA GLN A 451 -2.69 -16.02 11.49
C GLN A 451 -2.23 -16.03 10.04
N LEU A 452 -0.91 -16.05 9.83
CA LEU A 452 -0.32 -16.15 8.50
C LEU A 452 -0.85 -17.37 7.71
N SER A 453 -1.06 -18.51 8.37
CA SER A 453 -1.63 -19.70 7.73
C SER A 453 -3.02 -19.45 7.15
N GLY A 454 -3.90 -18.74 7.88
CA GLY A 454 -5.24 -18.42 7.40
C GLY A 454 -5.23 -17.45 6.19
N VAL A 455 -4.29 -16.51 6.19
CA VAL A 455 -4.06 -15.60 5.04
C VAL A 455 -3.62 -16.39 3.81
N VAL A 456 -2.63 -17.28 3.98
CA VAL A 456 -2.14 -18.14 2.90
C VAL A 456 -3.25 -19.05 2.38
N ASP A 457 -4.06 -19.65 3.26
CA ASP A 457 -5.18 -20.50 2.86
C ASP A 457 -6.25 -19.72 2.08
N SER A 458 -6.51 -18.47 2.45
CA SER A 458 -7.42 -17.58 1.73
C SER A 458 -6.93 -17.29 0.31
N TYR A 459 -5.65 -16.95 0.12
CA TYR A 459 -5.07 -16.79 -1.22
C TYR A 459 -4.98 -18.10 -1.99
N ARG A 460 -4.70 -19.23 -1.33
CA ARG A 460 -4.72 -20.55 -1.99
C ARG A 460 -6.08 -20.84 -2.59
N LYS A 461 -7.15 -20.62 -1.80
CA LYS A 461 -8.51 -20.79 -2.26
C LYS A 461 -8.82 -19.86 -3.45
N LEU A 462 -8.42 -18.59 -3.39
CA LEU A 462 -8.60 -17.64 -4.48
C LEU A 462 -7.89 -18.08 -5.76
N TYR A 463 -6.61 -18.44 -5.68
CA TYR A 463 -5.85 -18.89 -6.86
C TYR A 463 -6.42 -20.19 -7.44
N LEU A 464 -6.85 -21.13 -6.61
CA LEU A 464 -7.48 -22.37 -7.08
C LEU A 464 -8.83 -22.13 -7.73
N GLU A 465 -9.70 -21.32 -7.11
CA GLU A 465 -11.05 -21.03 -7.64
C GLU A 465 -11.05 -20.23 -8.93
N ARG A 466 -10.00 -19.43 -9.18
CA ARG A 466 -9.91 -18.56 -10.36
C ARG A 466 -8.97 -19.11 -11.43
N GLY A 467 -7.79 -19.56 -11.04
CA GLY A 467 -6.75 -20.02 -11.97
C GLY A 467 -6.93 -21.46 -12.45
N ALA A 468 -7.73 -22.28 -11.78
CA ALA A 468 -8.17 -23.54 -12.37
C ALA A 468 -9.17 -23.20 -13.48
N LYS A 469 -8.74 -23.28 -14.75
CA LYS A 469 -9.64 -23.25 -15.90
C LYS A 469 -10.84 -24.12 -15.57
N THR A 470 -12.02 -23.52 -15.46
CA THR A 470 -13.30 -24.24 -15.43
C THR A 470 -13.39 -24.99 -16.76
N TRP A 471 -12.88 -26.22 -16.78
CA TRP A 471 -13.21 -27.22 -17.79
C TRP A 471 -14.67 -27.63 -17.55
N GLN A 472 -15.61 -26.74 -17.82
CA GLN A 472 -16.97 -27.13 -18.13
C GLN A 472 -17.01 -27.39 -19.63
N VAL A 473 -16.79 -28.67 -19.96
CA VAL A 473 -17.04 -29.27 -21.28
C VAL A 473 -18.53 -29.22 -21.60
#